data_AF-C0C6Z5-F1
#
_entry.id   AF-C0C6Z5-F1
#
_cell.length_a   1.000
_cell.length_b   1.000
_cell.length_c   1.000
_cell.angle_alpha   90.00
_cell.angle_beta   90.00
_cell.angle_gamma   90.00
#
_symmetry.space_group_name_H-M   'P 1'
#
loop_
_entity.id
_entity.type
_entity.pdbx_description
1 polymer ?
#
loop_
_entity_poly.entity_id
_entity_poly.type
_entity_poly.pdbx_seq_one_letter_code
_entity_poly.pdbx_strand_id
1 'polypeptide(L)'
;YKRQMVRALHRTVHKFPGGGFLSVMGSPAPVTAAVVILYFAGVLLSAGYDFLRKKRYYDELSDTLEQLEEKSYLSEMIEEPEFLDGQILYHVVRTNGKYLNDMIAKQRRELEEYKSYVQTWVHEVKTPIAVERLILENHKGEAAEGLAEEIDKIEKYVEQMLYYSKSASVESDYIIRPLSLKKL
;
A
#
# COMPACT_ATOMS: atom_id res chain seq x y z
N TYR A 1 -55.99 4.53 26.58
CA TYR A 1 -54.63 4.95 26.19
C TYR A 1 -53.68 5.22 27.37
N LYS A 2 -53.89 6.27 28.20
CA LYS A 2 -53.02 6.58 29.37
C LYS A 2 -52.72 5.40 30.31
N ARG A 3 -53.73 4.55 30.63
CA ARG A 3 -53.54 3.40 31.54
C ARG A 3 -52.73 2.24 30.95
N GLN A 4 -52.71 2.07 29.64
CA GLN A 4 -51.92 1.01 28.99
C GLN A 4 -50.45 1.42 28.86
N MET A 5 -50.18 2.69 28.56
CA MET A 5 -48.84 3.25 28.52
C MET A 5 -48.15 3.21 29.90
N VAL A 6 -48.88 3.50 30.98
CA VAL A 6 -48.38 3.39 32.37
C VAL A 6 -48.02 1.95 32.75
N ARG A 7 -48.82 0.96 32.33
CA ARG A 7 -48.53 -0.47 32.59
C ARG A 7 -47.33 -0.98 31.80
N ALA A 8 -47.15 -0.50 30.56
CA ALA A 8 -45.98 -0.82 29.75
C ALA A 8 -44.70 -0.24 30.38
N LEU A 9 -44.75 1.00 30.87
CA LEU A 9 -43.64 1.63 31.59
C LEU A 9 -43.26 0.84 32.85
N HIS A 10 -44.26 0.41 33.63
CA HIS A 10 -44.04 -0.35 34.88
C HIS A 10 -43.35 -1.70 34.66
N ARG A 11 -43.62 -2.40 33.55
CA ARG A 11 -42.95 -3.68 33.23
C ARG A 11 -41.49 -3.50 32.83
N THR A 12 -41.16 -2.39 32.17
CA THR A 12 -39.79 -2.10 31.72
C THR A 12 -38.90 -1.65 32.90
N VAL A 13 -39.45 -0.88 33.84
CA VAL A 13 -38.74 -0.44 35.07
C VAL A 13 -38.34 -1.62 35.96
N HIS A 14 -39.15 -2.68 36.01
CA HIS A 14 -38.88 -3.86 36.84
C HIS A 14 -37.74 -4.76 36.33
N LYS A 15 -37.39 -4.67 35.04
CA LYS A 15 -36.27 -5.43 34.44
C LYS A 15 -34.90 -4.80 34.73
N PHE A 16 -34.89 -3.59 35.29
CA PHE A 16 -33.68 -2.90 35.70
C PHE A 16 -33.38 -3.23 37.17
N PRO A 17 -32.19 -3.77 37.53
CA PRO A 17 -31.91 -4.21 38.90
C PRO A 17 -32.06 -3.07 39.93
N GLY A 18 -31.74 -1.82 39.56
CA GLY A 18 -31.95 -0.64 40.42
C GLY A 18 -33.39 -0.10 40.40
N GLY A 19 -34.13 -0.23 39.30
CA GLY A 19 -35.49 0.30 39.16
C GLY A 19 -36.53 -0.51 39.93
N GLY A 20 -36.39 -1.84 39.93
CA GLY A 20 -37.20 -2.73 40.76
C GLY A 20 -36.99 -2.53 42.26
N PHE A 21 -35.74 -2.31 42.68
CA PHE A 21 -35.38 -2.07 44.08
C PHE A 21 -35.98 -0.77 44.64
N LEU A 22 -35.93 0.33 43.87
CA LEU A 22 -36.52 1.62 44.26
C LEU A 22 -38.06 1.58 44.31
N SER A 23 -38.71 0.79 43.46
CA SER A 23 -40.16 0.60 43.49
C SER A 23 -40.62 -0.24 44.67
N VAL A 24 -39.81 -1.22 45.11
CA VAL A 24 -40.07 -2.03 46.31
C VAL A 24 -39.85 -1.21 47.59
N MET A 25 -38.94 -0.23 47.57
CA MET A 25 -38.69 0.74 48.65
C MET A 25 -39.80 1.80 48.82
N GLY A 26 -40.86 1.78 48.00
CA GLY A 26 -41.98 2.73 48.11
C GLY A 26 -41.67 4.14 47.61
N SER A 27 -40.62 4.31 46.79
CA SER A 27 -40.28 5.64 46.25
C SER A 27 -41.36 6.14 45.28
N PRO A 28 -41.59 7.47 45.19
CA PRO A 28 -42.61 8.03 44.30
C PRO A 28 -42.35 7.66 42.84
N ALA A 29 -43.39 7.22 42.12
CA ALA A 29 -43.36 6.90 40.70
C ALA A 29 -42.60 7.90 39.80
N PRO A 30 -42.73 9.24 39.94
CA PRO A 30 -41.97 10.18 39.10
C PRO A 30 -40.47 10.10 39.31
N VAL A 31 -40.01 9.80 40.54
CA VAL A 31 -38.57 9.69 40.86
C VAL A 31 -37.97 8.46 40.19
N THR A 32 -38.65 7.31 40.27
CA THR A 32 -38.19 6.08 39.58
C THR A 32 -38.10 6.25 38.07
N ALA A 33 -39.08 6.94 37.46
CA ALA A 33 -39.07 7.21 36.03
C ALA A 33 -37.91 8.13 35.62
N ALA A 34 -37.62 9.18 36.41
CA ALA A 34 -36.52 10.11 36.14
C ALA A 34 -35.16 9.41 36.16
N VAL A 35 -34.91 8.54 37.15
CA VAL A 35 -33.65 7.77 37.25
C VAL A 35 -33.46 6.84 36.06
N VAL A 36 -34.52 6.15 35.64
CA VAL A 36 -34.46 5.26 34.46
C VAL A 36 -34.18 6.05 33.18
N ILE A 37 -34.84 7.21 33.00
CA ILE A 37 -34.59 8.09 31.85
C ILE A 37 -33.14 8.58 31.84
N LEU A 38 -32.61 9.04 32.97
CA LEU A 38 -31.22 9.49 33.08
C LEU A 38 -30.22 8.38 32.76
N TYR A 39 -30.47 7.17 33.25
CA TYR A 39 -29.63 6.01 32.92
C TYR A 39 -29.62 5.73 31.41
N PHE A 40 -30.81 5.63 30.79
CA PHE A 40 -30.90 5.39 29.35
C PHE A 40 -30.30 6.53 28.54
N ALA A 41 -30.46 7.79 28.98
CA ALA A 41 -29.82 8.94 28.36
C ALA A 41 -28.28 8.83 28.42
N GLY A 42 -27.71 8.44 29.56
CA GLY A 42 -26.27 8.21 29.71
C GLY A 42 -25.75 7.10 28.79
N VAL A 43 -26.47 5.97 28.70
CA VAL A 43 -26.13 4.88 27.78
C VAL A 43 -26.20 5.33 26.33
N LEU A 44 -27.24 6.08 25.94
CA LEU A 44 -27.38 6.60 24.57
C LEU A 44 -26.28 7.61 24.22
N LEU A 45 -25.90 8.48 25.15
CA LEU A 45 -24.81 9.43 24.97
C LEU A 45 -23.46 8.70 24.80
N SER A 46 -23.18 7.71 25.64
CA SER A 46 -21.96 6.90 25.55
C SER A 46 -21.90 6.11 24.24
N ALA A 47 -23.00 5.49 23.82
CA ALA A 47 -23.09 4.77 22.54
C ALA A 47 -22.95 5.72 21.35
N GLY A 48 -23.53 6.92 21.43
CA GLY A 48 -23.39 7.96 20.41
C GLY A 48 -21.94 8.43 20.27
N TYR A 49 -21.24 8.64 21.39
CA TYR A 49 -19.83 8.99 21.39
C TYR A 49 -18.96 7.88 20.78
N ASP A 50 -19.18 6.62 21.15
CA ASP A 50 -18.46 5.47 20.58
C ASP A 50 -18.71 5.33 19.07
N PHE A 51 -19.95 5.51 18.63
CA PHE A 51 -20.30 5.49 17.21
C PHE A 51 -19.60 6.60 16.42
N LEU A 52 -19.61 7.84 16.92
CA LEU A 52 -18.94 8.95 16.27
C LEU A 52 -17.42 8.75 16.22
N ARG A 53 -16.82 8.23 17.30
CA ARG A 53 -15.40 7.91 17.35
C ARG A 53 -15.01 6.88 16.29
N LYS A 54 -15.76 5.78 16.18
CA LYS A 54 -15.54 4.73 15.18
C LYS A 54 -15.74 5.24 13.77
N LYS A 55 -16.82 5.98 13.53
CA LYS A 55 -17.10 6.59 12.23
C LYS A 55 -15.94 7.48 11.77
N ARG A 56 -15.47 8.37 12.65
CA ARG A 56 -14.34 9.26 12.33
C ARG A 56 -13.10 8.48 11.92
N TYR A 57 -12.76 7.40 12.63
CA TYR A 57 -11.62 6.56 12.28
C TYR A 57 -11.75 5.94 10.88
N TYR A 58 -12.93 5.42 10.52
CA TYR A 58 -13.14 4.84 9.19
C TYR A 58 -13.13 5.90 8.08
N ASP A 59 -13.69 7.09 8.35
CA ASP A 59 -13.66 8.22 7.42
C ASP A 59 -12.19 8.68 7.19
N GLU A 60 -11.41 8.88 8.26
CA GLU A 60 -9.98 9.23 8.19
C GLU A 60 -9.15 8.18 7.42
N LEU A 61 -9.42 6.89 7.66
CA LEU A 61 -8.76 5.80 6.93
C LEU A 61 -9.08 5.84 5.44
N SER A 62 -10.34 6.09 5.08
CA SER A 62 -10.78 6.18 3.69
C SER A 62 -10.15 7.40 3.00
N ASP A 63 -10.18 8.56 3.65
CA ASP A 63 -9.58 9.80 3.14
C ASP A 63 -8.07 9.64 2.92
N THR A 64 -7.38 9.00 3.87
CA THR A 64 -5.93 8.72 3.76
C THR A 64 -5.64 7.81 2.57
N LEU A 65 -6.45 6.77 2.36
CA LEU A 65 -6.31 5.87 1.22
C LEU A 65 -6.55 6.56 -0.13
N GLU A 66 -7.47 7.52 -0.19
CA GLU A 66 -7.76 8.29 -1.41
C GLU A 66 -6.68 9.32 -1.75
N GLN A 67 -6.06 9.94 -0.73
CA GLN A 67 -5.02 10.96 -0.91
C GLN A 67 -3.64 10.37 -1.23
N LEU A 68 -3.41 9.10 -0.89
CA LEU A 68 -2.14 8.43 -1.16
C LEU A 68 -1.99 8.09 -2.64
N GLU A 69 -0.96 8.67 -3.27
CA GLU A 69 -0.56 8.33 -4.64
C GLU A 69 -0.06 6.87 -4.72
N GLU A 70 0.75 6.45 -3.73
CA GLU A 70 1.20 5.07 -3.59
C GLU A 70 0.55 4.40 -2.37
N LYS A 71 -0.44 3.53 -2.63
CA LYS A 71 -1.26 2.89 -1.59
C LYS A 71 -0.49 1.92 -0.68
N SER A 72 0.71 1.51 -1.09
CA SER A 72 1.62 0.66 -0.28
C SER A 72 1.97 1.31 1.07
N TYR A 73 2.05 2.65 1.12
CA TYR A 73 2.38 3.40 2.34
C TYR A 73 1.21 3.57 3.31
N LEU A 74 -0.01 3.17 2.96
CA LEU A 74 -1.17 3.30 3.87
C LEU A 74 -0.87 2.65 5.22
N SER A 75 -0.20 1.50 5.21
CA SER A 75 0.17 0.77 6.42
C SER A 75 1.08 1.54 7.37
N GLU A 76 1.79 2.56 6.89
CA GLU A 76 2.70 3.41 7.65
C GLU A 76 2.03 4.67 8.20
N MET A 77 0.96 5.13 7.54
CA MET A 77 0.23 6.36 7.88
C MET A 77 -0.90 6.13 8.91
N ILE A 78 -1.34 4.89 9.11
CA ILE A 78 -2.45 4.57 10.01
C ILE A 78 -1.99 4.36 11.45
N GLU A 79 -2.78 4.88 12.39
CA GLU A 79 -2.61 4.64 13.83
C GLU A 79 -3.49 3.49 14.33
N GLU A 80 -3.05 2.82 15.40
CA GLU A 80 -3.80 1.73 16.02
C GLU A 80 -4.95 2.29 16.88
N PRO A 81 -6.21 1.92 16.59
CA PRO A 81 -7.35 2.41 17.37
C PRO A 81 -7.58 1.56 18.65
N GLU A 82 -8.28 2.13 19.64
CA GLU A 82 -8.53 1.43 20.92
C GLU A 82 -9.72 0.46 20.91
N PHE A 83 -10.42 0.32 19.78
CA PHE A 83 -11.60 -0.56 19.68
C PHE A 83 -11.29 -1.81 18.83
N LEU A 84 -11.90 -2.93 19.20
CA LEU A 84 -11.57 -4.27 18.69
C LEU A 84 -11.58 -4.36 17.15
N ASP A 85 -12.67 -3.95 16.52
CA ASP A 85 -12.82 -4.05 15.06
C ASP A 85 -11.75 -3.24 14.32
N GLY A 86 -11.37 -2.10 14.90
CA GLY A 86 -10.33 -1.23 14.37
C GLY A 86 -8.95 -1.84 14.52
N GLN A 87 -8.64 -2.50 15.64
CA GLN A 87 -7.36 -3.21 15.84
C GLN A 87 -7.20 -4.36 14.84
N ILE A 88 -8.28 -5.11 14.59
CA ILE A 88 -8.28 -6.17 13.59
C ILE A 88 -7.99 -5.60 12.21
N LEU A 89 -8.69 -4.51 11.83
CA LEU A 89 -8.46 -3.84 10.55
C LEU A 89 -7.03 -3.30 10.44
N TYR A 90 -6.54 -2.62 11.47
CA TYR A 90 -5.17 -2.13 11.57
C TYR A 90 -4.16 -3.25 11.33
N HIS A 91 -4.31 -4.40 12.00
CA HIS A 91 -3.42 -5.54 11.84
C HIS A 91 -3.45 -6.11 10.42
N VAL A 92 -4.63 -6.21 9.80
CA VAL A 92 -4.78 -6.66 8.40
C VAL A 92 -4.05 -5.71 7.45
N VAL A 93 -4.28 -4.40 7.57
CA VAL A 93 -3.63 -3.40 6.71
C VAL A 93 -2.13 -3.39 6.93
N ARG A 94 -1.66 -3.46 8.19
CA ARG A 94 -0.23 -3.50 8.52
C ARG A 94 0.47 -4.75 7.98
N THR A 95 -0.16 -5.90 8.11
CA THR A 95 0.37 -7.17 7.59
C THR A 95 0.43 -7.16 6.07
N ASN A 96 -0.64 -6.68 5.42
CA ASN A 96 -0.68 -6.59 3.96
C ASN A 96 0.35 -5.58 3.42
N GLY A 97 0.46 -4.41 4.04
CA GLY A 97 1.46 -3.41 3.66
C GLY A 97 2.89 -3.92 3.79
N LYS A 98 3.21 -4.62 4.89
CA LYS A 98 4.51 -5.30 5.03
C LYS A 98 4.76 -6.31 3.91
N TYR A 99 3.79 -7.17 3.61
CA TYR A 99 3.90 -8.15 2.52
C TYR A 99 4.12 -7.47 1.16
N LEU A 100 3.40 -6.40 0.86
CA LEU A 100 3.58 -5.63 -0.38
C LEU A 100 4.97 -5.01 -0.45
N ASN A 101 5.45 -4.39 0.64
CA ASN A 101 6.80 -3.83 0.70
C ASN A 101 7.87 -4.89 0.49
N ASP A 102 7.72 -6.07 1.11
CA ASP A 102 8.65 -7.19 0.92
C ASP A 102 8.64 -7.70 -0.54
N MET A 103 7.48 -7.76 -1.17
CA MET A 103 7.33 -8.13 -2.58
C MET A 103 7.96 -7.11 -3.53
N ILE A 104 7.75 -5.82 -3.30
CA ILE A 104 8.38 -4.74 -4.07
C ILE A 104 9.90 -4.80 -3.91
N ALA A 105 10.39 -4.97 -2.69
CA ALA A 105 11.81 -5.10 -2.41
C ALA A 105 12.41 -6.34 -3.11
N LYS A 106 11.68 -7.47 -3.14
CA LYS A 106 12.10 -8.68 -3.86
C LYS A 106 12.19 -8.44 -5.37
N GLN A 107 11.17 -7.81 -5.97
CA GLN A 107 11.16 -7.49 -7.40
C GLN A 107 12.29 -6.52 -7.78
N ARG A 108 12.56 -5.52 -6.93
CA ARG A 108 13.70 -4.61 -7.13
C ARG A 108 15.03 -5.36 -7.13
N ARG A 109 15.24 -6.26 -6.17
CA ARG A 109 16.45 -7.11 -6.12
C ARG A 109 16.58 -8.02 -7.35
N GLU A 110 15.50 -8.70 -7.74
CA GLU A 110 15.50 -9.55 -8.94
C GLU A 110 15.82 -8.75 -10.22
N LEU A 111 15.33 -7.52 -10.33
CA LEU A 111 15.63 -6.63 -11.45
C LEU A 111 17.10 -6.16 -11.42
N GLU A 112 17.65 -5.86 -10.25
CA GLU A 112 19.06 -5.50 -10.08
C GLU A 112 20.00 -6.66 -10.44
N GLU A 113 19.68 -7.86 -9.96
CA GLU A 113 20.40 -9.10 -10.31
C GLU A 113 20.35 -9.36 -11.83
N TYR A 114 19.16 -9.23 -12.44
CA TYR A 114 19.00 -9.35 -13.88
C TYR A 114 19.85 -8.33 -14.66
N LYS A 115 19.88 -7.06 -14.24
CA LYS A 115 20.71 -6.03 -14.88
C LYS A 115 22.20 -6.35 -14.76
N SER A 116 22.65 -6.79 -13.58
CA SER A 116 24.05 -7.18 -13.35
C SER A 116 24.44 -8.38 -14.22
N TYR A 117 23.55 -9.36 -14.35
CA TYR A 117 23.72 -10.50 -15.25
C TYR A 117 23.87 -10.04 -16.70
N VAL A 118 22.96 -9.19 -17.20
CA VAL A 118 23.04 -8.68 -18.58
C VAL A 118 24.34 -7.92 -18.83
N GLN A 119 24.78 -7.07 -17.89
CA GLN A 119 26.06 -6.35 -18.03
C GLN A 119 27.24 -7.31 -18.14
N THR A 120 27.31 -8.31 -17.26
CA THR A 120 28.38 -9.33 -17.28
C THR A 120 28.36 -10.10 -18.60
N TRP A 121 27.19 -10.56 -19.04
CA TRP A 121 27.01 -11.28 -20.30
C TRP A 121 27.45 -10.44 -21.52
N VAL A 122 27.13 -9.15 -21.56
CA VAL A 122 27.58 -8.26 -22.64
C VAL A 122 29.12 -8.17 -22.67
N HIS A 123 29.76 -8.04 -21.51
CA HIS A 123 31.23 -8.03 -21.43
C HIS A 123 31.84 -9.36 -21.90
N GLU A 124 31.24 -10.49 -21.51
CA GLU A 124 31.67 -11.81 -21.94
C GLU A 124 31.53 -11.99 -23.46
N VAL A 125 30.44 -11.52 -24.08
CA VAL A 125 30.22 -11.61 -25.53
C VAL A 125 31.11 -10.66 -26.34
N LYS A 126 31.48 -9.49 -25.79
CA LYS A 126 32.43 -8.59 -26.47
C LYS A 126 33.83 -9.17 -26.60
N THR A 127 34.23 -10.08 -25.70
CA THR A 127 35.55 -10.72 -25.72
C THR A 127 35.78 -11.60 -26.96
N PRO A 128 34.92 -12.59 -27.29
CA PRO A 128 35.07 -13.38 -28.52
C PRO A 128 34.91 -12.52 -29.77
N ILE A 129 34.03 -11.50 -29.80
CA ILE A 129 33.93 -10.56 -30.93
C ILE A 129 35.28 -9.88 -31.20
N ALA A 130 35.97 -9.42 -30.15
CA ALA A 130 37.30 -8.83 -30.29
C ALA A 130 38.34 -9.85 -30.80
N VAL A 131 38.28 -11.09 -30.32
CA VAL A 131 39.14 -12.18 -30.80
C VAL A 131 38.87 -12.50 -32.27
N GLU A 132 37.62 -12.60 -32.68
CA GLU A 132 37.21 -12.84 -34.07
C GLU A 132 37.69 -11.72 -34.99
N ARG A 133 37.59 -10.46 -34.55
CA ARG A 133 38.17 -9.30 -35.27
C ARG A 133 39.69 -9.43 -35.43
N LEU A 134 40.43 -9.77 -34.37
CA LEU A 134 41.89 -9.98 -34.45
C LEU A 134 42.28 -11.14 -35.38
N ILE A 135 41.47 -12.19 -35.43
CA ILE A 135 41.68 -13.30 -36.37
C ILE A 135 41.45 -12.82 -37.80
N LEU A 136 40.39 -12.04 -38.04
CA LEU A 136 40.03 -11.51 -39.35
C LEU A 136 41.02 -10.47 -39.88
N GLU A 137 41.61 -9.64 -39.02
CA GLU A 137 42.67 -8.69 -39.43
C GLU A 137 43.85 -9.39 -40.13
N ASN A 138 44.11 -10.65 -39.77
CA ASN A 138 45.20 -11.46 -40.34
C ASN A 138 44.78 -12.31 -41.55
N HIS A 139 43.50 -12.30 -41.95
CA HIS A 139 42.98 -13.07 -43.08
C HIS A 139 42.37 -12.14 -44.15
N LYS A 140 42.76 -12.33 -45.42
CA LYS A 140 42.26 -11.53 -46.55
C LYS A 140 41.42 -12.39 -47.49
N GLY A 141 40.30 -11.85 -47.95
CA GLY A 141 39.42 -12.47 -48.95
C GLY A 141 37.96 -12.10 -48.77
N GLU A 142 37.15 -12.30 -49.81
CA GLU A 142 35.71 -11.96 -49.84
C GLU A 142 34.92 -12.65 -48.71
N ALA A 143 35.27 -13.89 -48.38
CA ALA A 143 34.65 -14.61 -47.25
C ALA A 143 35.00 -14.00 -45.87
N ALA A 144 36.19 -13.42 -45.72
CA ALA A 144 36.61 -12.75 -44.48
C ALA A 144 35.89 -11.41 -44.30
N GLU A 145 35.69 -10.66 -45.39
CA GLU A 145 34.90 -9.43 -45.41
C GLU A 145 33.42 -9.70 -45.07
N GLY A 146 32.81 -10.73 -45.67
CA GLY A 146 31.45 -11.14 -45.33
C GLY A 146 31.29 -11.56 -43.86
N LEU A 147 32.28 -12.24 -43.28
CA LEU A 147 32.25 -12.60 -41.86
C LEU A 147 32.40 -11.37 -40.95
N ALA A 148 33.23 -10.40 -41.33
CA ALA A 148 33.38 -9.14 -40.59
C ALA A 148 32.06 -8.36 -40.51
N GLU A 149 31.29 -8.29 -41.61
CA GLU A 149 29.96 -7.66 -41.60
C GLU A 149 28.96 -8.38 -40.67
N GLU A 150 29.00 -9.71 -40.59
CA GLU A 150 28.15 -10.46 -39.65
C GLU A 150 28.53 -10.19 -38.18
N ILE A 151 29.83 -10.08 -37.88
CA ILE A 151 30.31 -9.71 -36.55
C ILE A 151 29.86 -8.30 -36.16
N ASP A 152 29.89 -7.34 -37.10
CA ASP A 152 29.38 -5.99 -36.88
C ASP A 152 27.87 -5.97 -36.59
N LYS A 153 27.10 -6.83 -37.27
CA LYS A 153 25.66 -7.00 -36.97
C LYS A 153 25.45 -7.56 -35.56
N ILE A 154 26.22 -8.58 -35.16
CA ILE A 154 26.15 -9.16 -33.82
C ILE A 154 26.48 -8.12 -32.76
N GLU A 155 27.58 -7.37 -32.92
CA GLU A 155 27.96 -6.31 -31.98
C GLU A 155 26.85 -5.27 -31.84
N LYS A 156 26.25 -4.85 -32.96
CA LYS A 156 25.11 -3.92 -32.96
C LYS A 156 23.89 -4.47 -32.21
N TYR A 157 23.56 -5.75 -32.37
CA TYR A 157 22.45 -6.37 -31.62
C TYR A 157 22.73 -6.45 -30.12
N VAL A 158 23.97 -6.75 -29.73
CA VAL A 158 24.41 -6.75 -28.33
C VAL A 158 24.28 -5.35 -27.72
N GLU A 159 24.68 -4.31 -28.45
CA GLU A 159 24.54 -2.92 -27.99
C GLU A 159 23.09 -2.47 -27.86
N GLN A 160 22.22 -2.87 -28.80
CA GLN A 160 20.79 -2.62 -28.71
C GLN A 160 20.18 -3.28 -27.46
N MET A 161 20.53 -4.54 -27.19
CA MET A 161 20.06 -5.26 -26.01
C MET A 161 20.52 -4.60 -24.70
N LEU A 162 21.79 -4.15 -24.64
CA LEU A 162 22.30 -3.37 -23.49
C LEU A 162 21.53 -2.06 -23.30
N TYR A 163 21.25 -1.34 -24.39
CA TYR A 163 20.47 -0.10 -24.35
C TYR A 163 19.07 -0.34 -23.80
N TYR A 164 18.38 -1.38 -24.28
CA TYR A 164 17.05 -1.74 -23.77
C TYR A 164 17.08 -2.09 -22.27
N SER A 165 18.06 -2.89 -21.84
CA SER A 165 18.23 -3.24 -20.42
C SER A 165 18.45 -2.02 -19.51
N LYS A 166 19.04 -0.94 -20.03
CA LYS A 166 19.24 0.33 -19.30
C LYS A 166 18.00 1.23 -19.35
N SER A 167 17.30 1.30 -20.49
CA SER A 167 16.13 2.17 -20.68
C SER A 167 14.93 1.86 -19.78
N ALA A 168 14.85 0.63 -19.26
CA ALA A 168 13.84 0.24 -18.28
C ALA A 168 14.04 0.91 -16.88
N SER A 169 15.19 1.55 -16.63
CA SER A 169 15.39 2.45 -15.48
C SER A 169 15.85 3.81 -15.96
N VAL A 170 14.89 4.72 -16.13
CA VAL A 170 15.08 6.11 -16.56
C VAL A 170 15.78 6.97 -15.48
N GLU A 171 16.11 6.41 -14.31
CA GLU A 171 16.31 7.20 -13.10
C GLU A 171 17.75 7.68 -12.80
N SER A 172 18.79 7.44 -13.62
CA SER A 172 20.16 7.78 -13.17
C SER A 172 21.17 8.42 -14.13
N ASP A 173 21.00 8.43 -15.46
CA ASP A 173 22.11 8.85 -16.36
C ASP A 173 21.79 9.98 -17.36
N TYR A 174 20.76 10.81 -17.12
CA TYR A 174 20.54 12.01 -17.94
C TYR A 174 21.24 13.25 -17.36
N ILE A 175 22.45 13.54 -17.84
CA ILE A 175 23.01 14.90 -17.73
C ILE A 175 22.43 15.74 -18.86
N ILE A 176 21.33 16.45 -18.59
CA ILE A 176 20.78 17.44 -19.52
C ILE A 176 21.79 18.60 -19.60
N ARG A 177 22.48 18.73 -20.74
CA ARG A 177 23.34 19.88 -21.04
C ARG A 177 22.67 20.77 -22.09
N PRO A 178 22.65 22.11 -21.91
CA PRO A 178 22.18 23.00 -22.97
C PRO A 178 23.11 22.89 -24.17
N LEU A 179 22.57 22.46 -25.32
CA LEU A 179 23.29 22.35 -26.58
C LEU A 179 22.77 23.42 -27.53
N SER A 180 23.62 24.37 -27.88
CA SER A 180 23.27 25.43 -28.83
C SER A 180 23.22 24.84 -30.24
N LEU A 181 22.03 24.78 -30.82
CA LEU A 181 21.76 24.27 -32.17
C LEU A 181 22.33 25.16 -33.31
N LYS A 182 23.06 26.23 -32.98
CA LYS A 182 23.70 27.13 -33.96
C LYS A 182 25.06 26.63 -34.49
N LYS A 183 25.50 25.43 -34.11
CA LYS A 183 26.75 24.80 -34.57
C LYS A 183 26.55 23.35 -35.05
N LEU A 184 25.41 23.07 -35.66
CA LEU A 184 25.21 21.89 -36.50
C LEU A 184 25.14 22.35 -37.96
#